data_AF-A0A2H0PYG3-F1
#
_entry.id   AF-A0A2H0PYG3-F1
#
_cell.length_a   1.000
_cell.length_b   1.000
_cell.length_c   1.000
_cell.angle_alpha   90.00
_cell.angle_beta   90.00
_cell.angle_gamma   90.00
#
_symmetry.space_group_name_H-M   'P 1'
#
loop_
_entity.id
_entity.type
_entity.pdbx_description
1 polymer ?
#
loop_
_entity_poly.entity_id
_entity_poly.type
_entity_poly.pdbx_seq_one_letter_code
_entity_poly.pdbx_strand_id
1 'polypeptide(L)'
;MSKLIYLETDDEITDVIDKISKVDEKSVSLVIPRGSTLANSIVNLKLLSKRGKELGKDVALVTNDKIAKNLASQIGLSVFGSVSDAKASVPEPESTREAPPAPLSGEIPAEGSKAAEEIDGVKVHQYNRSAGEAEEAPKAPAKKTEPKIPEVIEAVKDIDEGIGDEDIMPKDAPTEDVGNYKLIKKPMPREEKMRAQHPGKRTEPLFEKIRLSKKRRKLIIGGIIAGAVVLILALLYIVLPKAKATVSVVSEPFTSTADITVNKDASGVDNGNMTIPGKLIGKEEELEKPFAASGQKNIGEKAKGKVTVYNNWGEFPISLPTGTKFSGGGAEFVSTAAVTVPGAQDSYRDANGNLQYHTLGTADVNVEATSVGEQGNIGPSNFTITTIPKVQQTWLTGKSAATMTGGSNNIVKVVADKDLKAAKE
;
A
#
# COMPACT_ATOMS: atom_id res chain seq x y z
N MET A 1 -8.64 -17.62 -28.68
CA MET A 1 -8.79 -18.46 -27.46
C MET A 1 -8.19 -17.72 -26.28
N SER A 2 -8.73 -17.93 -25.08
CA SER A 2 -8.15 -17.42 -23.82
C SER A 2 -6.98 -18.31 -23.35
N LYS A 3 -5.88 -17.70 -22.93
CA LYS A 3 -4.74 -18.42 -22.33
C LYS A 3 -4.97 -18.60 -20.84
N LEU A 4 -4.93 -19.85 -20.39
CA LEU A 4 -5.04 -20.20 -18.97
C LEU A 4 -3.65 -20.18 -18.32
N ILE A 5 -3.54 -19.43 -17.23
CA ILE A 5 -2.37 -19.46 -16.33
C ILE A 5 -2.88 -20.02 -15.00
N TYR A 6 -2.32 -21.15 -14.57
CA TYR A 6 -2.60 -21.70 -13.24
C TYR A 6 -1.67 -21.03 -12.23
N LEU A 7 -2.23 -20.58 -11.12
CA LEU A 7 -1.50 -19.94 -10.03
C LEU A 7 -1.49 -20.83 -8.79
N GLU A 8 -0.46 -20.66 -7.97
CA GLU A 8 -0.35 -21.35 -6.68
C GLU A 8 -0.95 -20.48 -5.54
N THR A 9 -0.88 -20.94 -4.29
CA THR A 9 -1.61 -20.25 -3.18
C THR A 9 -0.83 -19.04 -2.66
N ASP A 10 0.49 -19.11 -2.83
CA ASP A 10 1.57 -18.25 -2.37
C ASP A 10 2.24 -17.46 -3.52
N ASP A 11 1.75 -17.63 -4.75
CA ASP A 11 2.22 -16.96 -5.98
C ASP A 11 2.23 -15.42 -5.85
N GLU A 12 3.40 -14.79 -5.97
CA GLU A 12 3.55 -13.35 -5.79
C GLU A 12 3.03 -12.53 -6.98
N ILE A 13 2.57 -11.31 -6.73
CA ILE A 13 1.98 -10.45 -7.78
C ILE A 13 2.97 -10.04 -8.88
N THR A 14 4.24 -9.89 -8.53
CA THR A 14 5.36 -9.71 -9.44
C THR A 14 5.46 -10.88 -10.42
N ASP A 15 5.51 -12.11 -9.92
CA ASP A 15 5.59 -13.32 -10.73
C ASP A 15 4.34 -13.53 -11.60
N VAL A 16 3.15 -13.22 -11.08
CA VAL A 16 1.91 -13.28 -11.87
C VAL A 16 1.89 -12.24 -12.99
N ILE A 17 2.35 -11.01 -12.74
CA ILE A 17 2.53 -9.98 -13.77
C ILE A 17 3.53 -10.46 -14.84
N ASP A 18 4.59 -11.16 -14.44
CA ASP A 18 5.60 -11.70 -15.34
C ASP A 18 5.15 -12.94 -16.11
N LYS A 19 4.26 -13.77 -15.52
CA LYS A 19 3.53 -14.84 -16.23
C LYS A 19 2.56 -14.23 -17.26
N ILE A 20 1.87 -13.13 -16.95
CA ILE A 20 0.99 -12.40 -17.87
C ILE A 20 1.77 -11.70 -18.99
N SER A 21 2.95 -11.14 -18.71
CA SER A 21 3.73 -10.38 -19.70
C SER A 21 4.22 -11.30 -20.84
N LYS A 22 4.64 -12.53 -20.52
CA LYS A 22 5.18 -13.56 -21.43
C LYS A 22 4.14 -14.33 -22.26
N VAL A 23 2.85 -13.98 -22.16
CA VAL A 23 1.73 -14.61 -22.89
C VAL A 23 1.34 -13.77 -24.10
N ASP A 24 1.37 -14.33 -25.32
CA ASP A 24 1.03 -13.59 -26.54
C ASP A 24 -0.50 -13.37 -26.72
N GLU A 25 -1.32 -14.23 -26.12
CA GLU A 25 -2.78 -14.13 -26.27
C GLU A 25 -3.38 -12.91 -25.55
N LYS A 26 -4.21 -12.13 -26.26
CA LYS A 26 -4.88 -10.93 -25.71
C LYS A 26 -5.75 -11.22 -24.49
N SER A 27 -6.43 -12.37 -24.45
CA SER A 27 -7.33 -12.73 -23.35
C SER A 27 -6.66 -13.75 -22.43
N VAL A 28 -6.52 -13.41 -21.15
CA VAL A 28 -5.78 -14.20 -20.17
C VAL A 28 -6.68 -14.55 -18.98
N SER A 29 -6.74 -15.83 -18.63
CA SER A 29 -7.58 -16.35 -17.54
C SER A 29 -6.70 -16.94 -16.45
N LEU A 30 -6.67 -16.26 -15.30
CA LEU A 30 -5.91 -16.67 -14.11
C LEU A 30 -6.74 -17.67 -13.31
N VAL A 31 -6.28 -18.92 -13.20
CA VAL A 31 -6.90 -19.96 -12.38
C VAL A 31 -6.31 -19.90 -10.98
N ILE A 32 -7.12 -19.48 -10.01
CA ILE A 32 -6.64 -19.17 -8.65
C ILE A 32 -7.27 -20.12 -7.61
N PRO A 33 -6.45 -20.80 -6.79
CA PRO A 33 -6.93 -21.69 -5.72
C PRO A 33 -7.63 -20.92 -4.59
N ARG A 34 -8.35 -21.65 -3.74
CA ARG A 34 -8.97 -21.08 -2.53
C ARG A 34 -7.90 -20.64 -1.54
N GLY A 35 -8.10 -19.50 -0.87
CA GLY A 35 -7.17 -18.95 0.11
C GLY A 35 -5.94 -18.23 -0.45
N SER A 36 -5.78 -18.11 -1.78
CA SER A 36 -4.63 -17.45 -2.40
C SER A 36 -4.43 -16.01 -1.88
N THR A 37 -3.21 -15.71 -1.42
CA THR A 37 -2.82 -14.39 -0.85
C THR A 37 -3.06 -13.26 -1.87
N LEU A 38 -2.66 -13.51 -3.12
CA LEU A 38 -2.83 -12.64 -4.27
C LEU A 38 -4.28 -12.18 -4.49
N ALA A 39 -5.26 -13.09 -4.37
CA ALA A 39 -6.66 -12.79 -4.67
C ALA A 39 -7.49 -12.34 -3.45
N ASN A 40 -6.93 -12.45 -2.24
CA ASN A 40 -7.54 -11.91 -1.02
C ASN A 40 -7.32 -10.39 -0.85
N SER A 41 -6.49 -9.75 -1.69
CA SER A 41 -6.24 -8.30 -1.70
C SER A 41 -6.88 -7.60 -2.89
N ILE A 42 -7.76 -6.64 -2.63
CA ILE A 42 -8.34 -5.78 -3.68
C ILE A 42 -7.30 -4.89 -4.36
N VAL A 43 -6.20 -4.57 -3.69
CA VAL A 43 -5.08 -3.79 -4.27
C VAL A 43 -4.35 -4.65 -5.31
N ASN A 44 -4.11 -5.92 -4.98
CA ASN A 44 -3.49 -6.87 -5.90
C ASN A 44 -4.35 -7.09 -7.16
N LEU A 45 -5.66 -7.31 -6.98
CA LEU A 45 -6.59 -7.46 -8.10
C LEU A 45 -6.70 -6.19 -8.97
N LYS A 46 -6.62 -4.99 -8.36
CA LYS A 46 -6.55 -3.72 -9.10
C LYS A 46 -5.24 -3.60 -9.88
N LEU A 47 -4.10 -3.94 -9.28
CA LEU A 47 -2.79 -3.87 -9.94
C LEU A 47 -2.69 -4.87 -11.10
N LEU A 48 -3.19 -6.10 -10.95
CA LEU A 48 -3.30 -7.08 -12.03
C LEU A 48 -4.21 -6.58 -13.17
N SER A 49 -5.40 -6.05 -12.86
CA SER A 49 -6.32 -5.49 -13.85
C SER A 49 -5.71 -4.28 -14.60
N LYS A 50 -5.03 -3.39 -13.88
CA LYS A 50 -4.32 -2.23 -14.46
C LYS A 50 -3.16 -2.67 -15.35
N ARG A 51 -2.29 -3.55 -14.85
CA ARG A 51 -1.09 -4.00 -15.55
C ARG A 51 -1.41 -4.89 -16.75
N GLY A 52 -2.47 -5.70 -16.67
CA GLY A 52 -3.04 -6.40 -17.82
C GLY A 52 -3.44 -5.43 -18.94
N LYS A 53 -4.24 -4.40 -18.61
CA LYS A 53 -4.67 -3.36 -19.56
C LYS A 53 -3.49 -2.57 -20.15
N GLU A 54 -2.48 -2.22 -19.35
CA GLU A 54 -1.23 -1.61 -19.82
C GLU A 54 -0.44 -2.51 -20.80
N LEU A 55 -0.53 -3.83 -20.65
CA LEU A 55 0.03 -4.83 -21.56
C LEU A 55 -0.92 -5.19 -22.72
N GLY A 56 -2.04 -4.46 -22.88
CA GLY A 56 -3.05 -4.69 -23.92
C GLY A 56 -3.94 -5.92 -23.72
N LYS A 57 -3.91 -6.53 -22.52
CA LYS A 57 -4.48 -7.85 -22.22
C LYS A 57 -5.73 -7.77 -21.34
N ASP A 58 -6.76 -8.50 -21.76
CA ASP A 58 -8.02 -8.67 -21.06
C ASP A 58 -7.89 -9.80 -20.04
N VAL A 59 -7.60 -9.43 -18.79
CA VAL A 59 -7.43 -10.38 -17.66
C VAL A 59 -8.79 -10.74 -17.06
N ALA A 60 -9.01 -12.03 -16.83
CA ALA A 60 -10.16 -12.57 -16.11
C ALA A 60 -9.71 -13.62 -15.06
N LEU A 61 -10.59 -13.90 -14.10
CA LEU A 61 -10.33 -14.81 -12.99
C LEU A 61 -11.16 -16.10 -13.12
N VAL A 62 -10.58 -17.22 -12.72
CA VAL A 62 -11.26 -18.51 -12.57
C VAL A 62 -10.98 -19.02 -11.16
N THR A 63 -12.00 -19.07 -10.31
CA THR A 63 -11.78 -19.49 -8.91
C THR A 63 -13.07 -20.03 -8.28
N ASN A 64 -12.93 -20.75 -7.18
CA ASN A 64 -14.04 -21.10 -6.29
C ASN A 64 -13.84 -20.61 -4.85
N ASP A 65 -13.01 -19.58 -4.68
CA ASP A 65 -13.01 -18.74 -3.49
C ASP A 65 -14.16 -17.73 -3.51
N LYS A 66 -14.71 -17.38 -2.34
CA LYS A 66 -15.80 -16.40 -2.19
C LYS A 66 -15.27 -14.98 -1.98
N ILE A 67 -14.11 -14.83 -1.33
CA ILE A 67 -13.48 -13.53 -1.08
C ILE A 67 -12.99 -12.98 -2.42
N ALA A 68 -12.22 -13.77 -3.18
CA ALA A 68 -11.73 -13.39 -4.50
C ALA A 68 -12.88 -13.00 -5.47
N LYS A 69 -13.98 -13.78 -5.51
CA LYS A 69 -15.18 -13.46 -6.31
C LYS A 69 -15.79 -12.11 -5.96
N ASN A 70 -15.92 -11.81 -4.68
CA ASN A 70 -16.49 -10.55 -4.20
C ASN A 70 -15.57 -9.36 -4.52
N LEU A 71 -14.27 -9.47 -4.21
CA LEU A 71 -13.30 -8.38 -4.43
C LEU A 71 -13.08 -8.07 -5.92
N ALA A 72 -13.09 -9.09 -6.78
CA ALA A 72 -13.01 -8.93 -8.23
C ALA A 72 -14.27 -8.29 -8.82
N SER A 73 -15.45 -8.73 -8.39
CA SER A 73 -16.73 -8.12 -8.79
C SER A 73 -16.82 -6.64 -8.41
N GLN A 74 -16.31 -6.26 -7.22
CA GLN A 74 -16.24 -4.87 -6.76
C GLN A 74 -15.39 -3.95 -7.66
N ILE A 75 -14.49 -4.49 -8.48
CA ILE A 75 -13.64 -3.73 -9.41
C ILE A 75 -13.99 -3.97 -10.89
N GLY A 76 -15.11 -4.62 -11.16
CA GLY A 76 -15.57 -4.93 -12.53
C GLY A 76 -14.67 -5.91 -13.28
N LEU A 77 -13.96 -6.79 -12.57
CA LEU A 77 -13.09 -7.81 -13.16
C LEU A 77 -13.87 -9.13 -13.33
N SER A 78 -13.89 -9.67 -14.55
CA SER A 78 -14.65 -10.88 -14.89
C SER A 78 -14.22 -12.10 -14.08
N VAL A 79 -15.17 -12.84 -13.50
CA VAL A 79 -14.89 -14.06 -12.70
C VAL A 79 -15.76 -15.24 -13.14
N PHE A 80 -15.12 -16.39 -13.28
CA PHE A 80 -15.73 -17.66 -13.68
C PHE A 80 -15.68 -18.69 -12.55
N GLY A 81 -16.65 -19.61 -12.52
CA GLY A 81 -16.72 -20.69 -11.53
C GLY A 81 -15.88 -21.91 -11.94
N SER A 82 -15.67 -22.13 -13.23
CA SER A 82 -14.89 -23.24 -13.77
C SER A 82 -14.02 -22.78 -14.95
N VAL A 83 -13.00 -23.60 -15.25
CA VAL A 83 -12.14 -23.43 -16.44
C VAL A 83 -12.94 -23.62 -17.74
N SER A 84 -14.06 -24.34 -17.70
CA SER A 84 -14.96 -24.53 -18.84
C SER A 84 -15.70 -23.23 -19.17
N ASP A 85 -16.25 -22.53 -18.17
CA ASP A 85 -16.99 -21.28 -18.38
C ASP A 85 -16.09 -20.21 -19.01
N ALA A 86 -14.84 -20.11 -18.52
CA ALA A 86 -13.82 -19.16 -18.99
C ALA A 86 -13.30 -19.44 -20.42
N LYS A 87 -13.58 -20.63 -20.97
CA LYS A 87 -13.35 -20.96 -22.38
C LYS A 87 -14.59 -20.65 -23.24
N ALA A 88 -15.78 -20.91 -22.71
CA ALA A 88 -17.05 -20.67 -23.40
C ALA A 88 -17.43 -19.17 -23.49
N SER A 89 -16.86 -18.32 -22.64
CA SER A 89 -17.15 -16.88 -22.58
C SER A 89 -16.40 -16.02 -23.61
N VAL A 90 -15.62 -16.61 -24.52
CA VAL A 90 -14.92 -15.89 -25.59
C VAL A 90 -15.67 -16.12 -26.90
N PRO A 91 -16.07 -15.08 -27.65
CA PRO A 91 -16.69 -15.26 -28.95
C PRO A 91 -15.76 -16.01 -29.91
N GLU A 92 -16.20 -17.18 -30.36
CA GLU A 92 -15.62 -17.86 -31.51
C GLU A 92 -16.10 -17.12 -32.78
N PRO A 93 -15.22 -16.76 -33.73
CA PRO A 93 -15.63 -15.97 -34.89
C PRO A 93 -16.60 -16.76 -35.77
N GLU A 94 -17.56 -16.06 -36.37
CA GLU A 94 -18.72 -16.64 -37.06
C GLU A 94 -18.32 -17.69 -38.10
N SER A 95 -18.78 -18.93 -37.90
CA SER A 95 -18.73 -19.98 -38.92
C SER A 95 -20.13 -20.55 -39.14
N THR A 96 -20.70 -20.13 -40.28
CA THR A 96 -21.95 -20.59 -40.90
C THR A 96 -22.41 -21.99 -40.50
N ARG A 97 -23.57 -22.10 -39.85
CA ARG A 97 -24.40 -23.30 -39.85
C ARG A 97 -25.86 -22.93 -40.10
N GLU A 98 -26.50 -23.72 -40.95
CA GLU A 98 -27.81 -23.44 -41.52
C GLU A 98 -28.95 -23.69 -40.53
N ALA A 99 -30.07 -23.00 -40.73
CA ALA A 99 -31.27 -23.19 -39.92
C ALA A 99 -32.02 -24.47 -40.34
N PRO A 100 -32.40 -25.35 -39.39
CA PRO A 100 -33.40 -26.39 -39.65
C PRO A 100 -34.77 -25.77 -39.99
N PRO A 101 -35.57 -26.39 -40.88
CA PRO A 101 -36.86 -25.85 -41.30
C PRO A 101 -37.94 -25.95 -40.21
N ALA A 102 -38.90 -25.02 -40.24
CA ALA A 102 -40.05 -24.99 -39.34
C ALA A 102 -41.19 -25.92 -39.78
N PRO A 103 -42.02 -26.44 -38.83
CA PRO A 103 -43.36 -26.93 -39.11
C PRO A 103 -44.38 -25.76 -39.21
N LEU A 104 -45.51 -25.97 -39.90
CA LEU A 104 -46.49 -24.92 -40.18
C LEU A 104 -47.61 -24.78 -39.13
N SER A 105 -48.13 -23.55 -39.05
CA SER A 105 -49.52 -23.10 -38.83
C SER A 105 -50.39 -23.61 -37.67
N GLY A 106 -51.06 -22.64 -37.04
CA GLY A 106 -52.05 -22.77 -35.98
C GLY A 106 -52.56 -21.39 -35.56
N GLU A 107 -53.80 -21.06 -35.93
CA GLU A 107 -54.35 -19.69 -36.04
C GLU A 107 -55.84 -19.68 -35.61
N ILE A 108 -56.52 -18.61 -35.20
CA ILE A 108 -56.31 -17.15 -34.96
C ILE A 108 -57.52 -16.70 -34.07
N PRO A 109 -57.56 -15.57 -33.29
CA PRO A 109 -56.82 -14.29 -33.35
C PRO A 109 -55.94 -14.06 -32.07
N ALA A 110 -55.89 -12.99 -31.22
CA ALA A 110 -56.71 -11.78 -31.00
C ALA A 110 -56.01 -10.59 -30.26
N GLU A 111 -56.82 -9.75 -29.61
CA GLU A 111 -56.59 -8.37 -29.12
C GLU A 111 -55.62 -8.17 -27.93
N GLY A 112 -55.08 -6.95 -27.78
CA GLY A 112 -54.54 -6.48 -26.48
C GLY A 112 -53.35 -5.50 -26.47
N SER A 113 -53.20 -4.57 -27.42
CA SER A 113 -52.04 -3.66 -27.42
C SER A 113 -52.16 -2.46 -26.45
N LYS A 114 -51.09 -2.17 -25.70
CA LYS A 114 -50.72 -0.81 -25.28
C LYS A 114 -49.22 -0.70 -24.98
N ALA A 115 -48.72 0.53 -25.04
CA ALA A 115 -47.28 0.83 -25.06
C ALA A 115 -46.63 0.82 -23.66
N ALA A 116 -45.31 0.85 -23.65
CA ALA A 116 -44.47 0.86 -22.45
C ALA A 116 -44.46 2.21 -21.73
N GLU A 117 -44.13 2.18 -20.44
CA GLU A 117 -43.38 3.24 -19.77
C GLU A 117 -42.39 2.58 -18.79
N GLU A 118 -41.28 3.27 -18.49
CA GLU A 118 -40.06 2.69 -17.93
C GLU A 118 -39.82 3.15 -16.48
N ILE A 119 -39.50 2.23 -15.57
CA ILE A 119 -38.77 2.55 -14.32
C ILE A 119 -37.77 1.45 -13.94
N ASP A 120 -36.61 1.89 -13.49
CA ASP A 120 -35.50 1.11 -12.93
C ASP A 120 -35.83 0.58 -11.50
N GLY A 121 -35.13 -0.47 -11.06
CA GLY A 121 -35.20 -0.91 -9.66
C GLY A 121 -34.91 -2.39 -9.35
N VAL A 122 -33.66 -2.70 -9.00
CA VAL A 122 -33.24 -3.74 -8.03
C VAL A 122 -33.79 -5.17 -8.21
N LYS A 123 -32.99 -6.04 -8.84
CA LYS A 123 -33.24 -7.50 -8.86
C LYS A 123 -32.47 -8.23 -7.75
N VAL A 124 -33.17 -8.56 -6.66
CA VAL A 124 -32.58 -9.30 -5.52
C VAL A 124 -32.36 -10.77 -5.88
N HIS A 125 -31.10 -11.17 -6.12
CA HIS A 125 -30.75 -12.57 -6.37
C HIS A 125 -30.65 -13.37 -5.06
N GLN A 126 -31.75 -14.01 -4.69
CA GLN A 126 -31.76 -15.08 -3.70
C GLN A 126 -30.98 -16.29 -4.23
N TYR A 127 -30.04 -16.83 -3.44
CA TYR A 127 -29.38 -18.10 -3.74
C TYR A 127 -30.17 -19.27 -3.16
N ASN A 128 -30.73 -20.09 -4.04
CA ASN A 128 -31.34 -21.38 -3.68
C ASN A 128 -30.26 -22.37 -3.20
N ARG A 129 -30.63 -23.29 -2.30
CA ARG A 129 -29.70 -24.24 -1.67
C ARG A 129 -30.23 -25.68 -1.74
N SER A 130 -29.93 -26.36 -2.84
CA SER A 130 -29.72 -27.83 -2.82
C SER A 130 -28.26 -28.05 -2.38
N ALA A 131 -27.88 -28.81 -1.37
CA ALA A 131 -28.34 -30.11 -0.86
C ALA A 131 -27.83 -31.28 -1.72
N GLY A 132 -27.10 -32.20 -1.08
CA GLY A 132 -26.61 -33.46 -1.66
C GLY A 132 -25.09 -33.55 -1.82
N GLU A 133 -24.33 -33.73 -0.73
CA GLU A 133 -23.11 -34.57 -0.68
C GLU A 133 -22.65 -34.74 0.78
N ALA A 134 -22.20 -35.94 1.13
CA ALA A 134 -21.80 -36.31 2.49
C ALA A 134 -20.78 -37.47 2.50
N GLU A 135 -19.51 -37.12 2.74
CA GLU A 135 -18.44 -38.03 3.19
C GLU A 135 -17.80 -37.32 4.39
N GLU A 136 -17.93 -37.84 5.61
CA GLU A 136 -17.17 -38.95 6.21
C GLU A 136 -15.78 -38.52 6.70
N ALA A 137 -15.44 -38.90 7.94
CA ALA A 137 -14.36 -38.30 8.71
C ALA A 137 -13.14 -39.25 8.90
N PRO A 138 -11.92 -38.83 8.52
CA PRO A 138 -10.70 -39.54 8.89
C PRO A 138 -10.32 -39.28 10.36
N LYS A 139 -9.69 -40.27 10.99
CA LYS A 139 -9.38 -40.31 12.43
C LYS A 139 -8.08 -39.55 12.75
N ALA A 140 -8.01 -38.98 13.95
CA ALA A 140 -6.79 -38.37 14.48
C ALA A 140 -5.72 -39.41 14.88
N PRO A 141 -4.43 -39.10 14.69
CA PRO A 141 -3.34 -39.64 15.50
C PRO A 141 -2.76 -38.55 16.42
N ALA A 142 -2.72 -38.79 17.73
CA ALA A 142 -2.11 -37.86 18.67
C ALA A 142 -0.61 -38.17 18.86
N LYS A 143 0.27 -37.15 18.79
CA LYS A 143 1.58 -37.21 19.45
C LYS A 143 2.08 -35.83 19.88
N LYS A 144 2.76 -35.80 21.03
CA LYS A 144 3.23 -34.62 21.73
C LYS A 144 4.35 -33.89 20.96
N THR A 145 4.31 -32.56 20.98
CA THR A 145 5.46 -31.76 21.43
C THR A 145 4.98 -30.47 22.06
N GLU A 146 5.65 -30.03 23.12
CA GLU A 146 5.28 -28.90 23.98
C GLU A 146 6.52 -28.01 24.11
N PRO A 147 6.50 -26.75 23.62
CA PRO A 147 7.67 -25.89 23.64
C PRO A 147 7.93 -25.35 25.05
N LYS A 148 9.13 -25.61 25.59
CA LYS A 148 9.55 -25.06 26.88
C LYS A 148 9.77 -23.55 26.78
N ILE A 149 9.26 -22.81 27.77
CA ILE A 149 9.60 -21.41 28.00
C ILE A 149 10.98 -21.37 28.68
N PRO A 150 11.93 -20.53 28.23
CA PRO A 150 13.16 -20.26 28.96
C PRO A 150 12.86 -19.41 30.21
N GLU A 151 13.33 -19.88 31.36
CA GLU A 151 13.22 -19.21 32.65
C GLU A 151 14.23 -18.05 32.73
N VAL A 152 13.75 -16.81 32.84
CA VAL A 152 14.60 -15.63 33.10
C VAL A 152 14.52 -15.31 34.58
N ILE A 153 15.61 -15.57 35.30
CA ILE A 153 15.81 -15.18 36.69
C ILE A 153 16.59 -13.87 36.69
N GLU A 154 15.99 -12.80 37.22
CA GLU A 154 16.79 -11.73 37.83
C GLU A 154 16.03 -11.11 39.00
N ALA A 155 16.76 -10.65 40.01
CA ALA A 155 16.23 -10.49 41.37
C ALA A 155 15.90 -9.05 41.72
N VAL A 156 14.79 -8.85 42.45
CA VAL A 156 14.50 -7.60 43.15
C VAL A 156 15.51 -7.41 44.28
N LYS A 157 16.10 -6.22 44.38
CA LYS A 157 16.60 -5.72 45.66
C LYS A 157 16.63 -4.19 45.71
N ASP A 158 15.77 -3.63 46.53
CA ASP A 158 15.79 -2.23 46.94
C ASP A 158 16.96 -1.94 47.90
N ILE A 159 17.41 -0.69 47.96
CA ILE A 159 17.80 0.04 49.18
C ILE A 159 18.03 1.53 48.82
N ASP A 160 17.90 2.40 49.82
CA ASP A 160 17.72 3.86 49.73
C ASP A 160 18.94 4.64 50.30
N GLU A 161 18.88 5.97 50.22
CA GLU A 161 19.69 7.00 50.90
C GLU A 161 21.17 7.21 50.50
N GLY A 162 21.68 8.45 50.68
CA GLY A 162 23.09 8.65 51.04
C GLY A 162 23.90 9.76 50.33
N ILE A 163 23.65 11.03 50.69
CA ILE A 163 24.43 12.25 50.38
C ILE A 163 25.97 12.09 50.41
N GLY A 164 26.69 12.77 49.51
CA GLY A 164 28.13 13.07 49.66
C GLY A 164 28.74 13.91 48.53
N ASP A 165 29.21 15.13 48.84
CA ASP A 165 29.99 16.00 47.94
C ASP A 165 31.50 15.72 48.04
N GLU A 166 32.26 15.85 46.94
CA GLU A 166 33.62 16.42 46.96
C GLU A 166 34.13 16.81 45.55
N ASP A 167 35.05 17.78 45.49
CA ASP A 167 35.63 18.33 44.25
C ASP A 167 36.63 17.39 43.55
N ILE A 168 36.79 17.56 42.22
CA ILE A 168 38.11 17.55 41.53
C ILE A 168 37.98 18.15 40.11
N MET A 169 38.91 19.02 39.72
CA MET A 169 38.95 19.65 38.39
C MET A 169 39.70 18.78 37.37
N PRO A 170 39.27 18.75 36.08
CA PRO A 170 39.99 18.05 35.02
C PRO A 170 41.26 18.82 34.60
N LYS A 171 42.27 18.10 34.10
CA LYS A 171 43.55 18.68 33.66
C LYS A 171 44.12 18.07 32.38
N ASP A 172 44.77 18.97 31.64
CA ASP A 172 45.90 18.77 30.73
C ASP A 172 45.73 17.80 29.53
N ALA A 173 45.59 18.38 28.34
CA ALA A 173 45.68 17.69 27.05
C ALA A 173 47.14 17.66 26.53
N PRO A 174 47.58 16.62 25.80
CA PRO A 174 48.90 16.60 25.14
C PRO A 174 48.91 17.43 23.85
N THR A 175 50.03 18.11 23.58
CA THR A 175 50.25 18.94 22.37
C THR A 175 50.94 18.16 21.24
N GLU A 176 50.69 18.55 19.99
CA GLU A 176 51.37 18.04 18.79
C GLU A 176 52.84 18.51 18.68
N ASP A 177 53.68 17.69 18.03
CA ASP A 177 55.06 18.02 17.66
C ASP A 177 55.13 18.52 16.21
N VAL A 178 55.77 19.68 15.98
CA VAL A 178 56.00 20.23 14.64
C VAL A 178 57.43 20.78 14.55
N GLY A 179 58.25 20.13 13.72
CA GLY A 179 59.70 20.36 13.63
C GLY A 179 60.11 21.77 13.19
N ASN A 180 61.22 22.25 13.76
CA ASN A 180 61.78 23.58 13.51
C ASN A 180 63.22 23.50 12.97
N TYR A 181 63.42 23.91 11.72
CA TYR A 181 64.75 24.11 11.12
C TYR A 181 64.85 25.49 10.48
N LYS A 182 65.85 26.28 10.88
CA LYS A 182 66.13 27.62 10.36
C LYS A 182 67.60 27.76 9.98
N LEU A 183 67.85 28.30 8.78
CA LEU A 183 69.17 28.22 8.13
C LEU A 183 70.22 29.16 8.73
N ILE A 184 71.45 28.66 8.82
CA ILE A 184 72.64 29.39 9.27
C ILE A 184 73.12 30.34 8.16
N LYS A 185 73.43 31.60 8.52
CA LYS A 185 74.26 32.51 7.70
C LYS A 185 75.36 33.12 8.56
N LYS A 186 76.63 32.89 8.21
CA LYS A 186 77.79 33.56 8.81
C LYS A 186 78.16 34.81 8.00
N PRO A 187 78.26 36.01 8.61
CA PRO A 187 78.96 37.14 7.99
C PRO A 187 80.49 36.99 8.13
N MET A 188 81.25 37.62 7.23
CA MET A 188 82.72 37.61 7.26
C MET A 188 83.31 38.68 8.20
N PRO A 189 84.55 38.49 8.72
CA PRO A 189 85.26 39.52 9.48
C PRO A 189 85.60 40.76 8.63
N ARG A 190 85.86 41.88 9.32
CA ARG A 190 86.15 43.19 8.75
C ARG A 190 87.61 43.56 8.98
N GLU A 191 88.40 43.73 7.92
CA GLU A 191 89.79 44.21 8.03
C GLU A 191 89.84 45.72 8.32
N GLU A 192 90.77 46.14 9.19
CA GLU A 192 91.20 47.54 9.28
C GLU A 192 92.69 47.66 9.67
N LYS A 193 93.53 47.77 8.63
CA LYS A 193 94.76 48.60 8.53
C LYS A 193 95.67 48.73 9.76
N MET A 194 96.93 48.28 9.60
CA MET A 194 98.08 48.99 10.18
C MET A 194 99.07 49.42 9.08
N ARG A 195 99.70 50.58 9.26
CA ARG A 195 100.70 51.17 8.35
C ARG A 195 102.11 50.74 8.76
N ALA A 196 103.00 50.44 7.80
CA ALA A 196 104.43 50.67 7.98
C ALA A 196 105.20 50.82 6.64
N GLN A 197 105.84 51.98 6.50
CA GLN A 197 107.18 52.21 5.92
C GLN A 197 107.46 52.01 4.40
N HIS A 198 108.15 53.03 3.87
CA HIS A 198 108.86 53.09 2.58
C HIS A 198 110.25 52.39 2.69
N PRO A 199 111.23 52.48 1.75
CA PRO A 199 111.25 53.17 0.45
C PRO A 199 111.96 52.45 -0.74
N GLY A 200 111.89 53.08 -1.92
CA GLY A 200 113.14 53.46 -2.63
C GLY A 200 113.51 52.74 -3.93
N LYS A 201 113.40 53.48 -5.05
CA LYS A 201 114.26 53.58 -6.26
C LYS A 201 113.45 54.36 -7.32
N ARG A 202 113.75 55.60 -7.73
CA ARG A 202 114.94 56.16 -8.42
C ARG A 202 115.31 55.45 -9.73
N THR A 203 114.78 55.98 -10.84
CA THR A 203 115.37 56.20 -12.18
C THR A 203 114.29 56.95 -12.98
N GLU A 204 114.33 58.28 -13.11
CA GLU A 204 115.07 59.09 -14.12
C GLU A 204 114.17 59.53 -15.31
N PRO A 205 114.18 60.82 -15.70
CA PRO A 205 113.24 61.36 -16.70
C PRO A 205 113.81 61.36 -18.12
N LEU A 206 113.57 60.31 -18.90
CA LEU A 206 113.96 60.23 -20.32
C LEU A 206 112.79 60.49 -21.28
N PHE A 207 112.36 61.75 -21.36
CA PHE A 207 111.64 62.27 -22.53
C PHE A 207 112.32 63.52 -23.09
N GLU A 208 113.27 63.24 -23.99
CA GLU A 208 113.97 64.19 -24.84
C GLU A 208 112.99 65.11 -25.59
N LYS A 209 113.32 66.40 -25.71
CA LYS A 209 112.45 67.40 -26.37
C LYS A 209 112.47 67.25 -27.89
N ILE A 210 111.77 66.25 -28.42
CA ILE A 210 111.61 66.03 -29.87
C ILE A 210 111.06 67.31 -30.53
N ARG A 211 111.91 68.02 -31.29
CA ARG A 211 111.54 69.22 -32.06
C ARG A 211 110.71 68.88 -33.30
N LEU A 212 109.51 68.34 -33.09
CA LEU A 212 108.54 68.06 -34.14
C LEU A 212 108.18 69.35 -34.91
N SER A 213 108.38 69.31 -36.23
CA SER A 213 108.13 70.48 -37.10
C SER A 213 106.67 70.93 -37.07
N LYS A 214 106.42 72.22 -37.34
CA LYS A 214 105.09 72.86 -37.21
C LYS A 214 103.95 72.13 -37.95
N LYS A 215 104.24 71.35 -39.00
CA LYS A 215 103.25 70.49 -39.69
C LYS A 215 102.92 69.22 -38.91
N ARG A 216 103.91 68.44 -38.42
CA ARG A 216 103.66 67.18 -37.69
C ARG A 216 102.91 67.39 -36.37
N ARG A 217 103.16 68.51 -35.67
CA ARG A 217 102.46 68.84 -34.41
C ARG A 217 100.94 69.03 -34.60
N LYS A 218 100.48 69.53 -35.76
CA LYS A 218 99.04 69.66 -36.06
C LYS A 218 98.36 68.31 -36.27
N LEU A 219 99.02 67.36 -36.95
CA LEU A 219 98.48 66.01 -37.18
C LEU A 219 98.30 65.24 -35.86
N ILE A 220 99.28 65.32 -34.96
CA ILE A 220 99.21 64.65 -33.64
C ILE A 220 98.06 65.24 -32.79
N ILE A 221 97.91 66.57 -32.76
CA ILE A 221 96.80 67.22 -32.05
C ILE A 221 95.44 66.84 -32.66
N GLY A 222 95.32 66.80 -33.98
CA GLY A 222 94.11 66.35 -34.67
C GLY A 222 93.74 64.90 -34.34
N GLY A 223 94.72 63.99 -34.32
CA GLY A 223 94.52 62.60 -33.92
C GLY A 223 94.08 62.43 -32.47
N ILE A 224 94.62 63.23 -31.54
CA ILE A 224 94.22 63.22 -30.13
C ILE A 224 92.77 63.73 -29.97
N ILE A 225 92.39 64.78 -30.70
CA ILE A 225 91.00 65.31 -30.67
C ILE A 225 90.02 64.29 -31.26
N ALA A 226 90.34 63.68 -32.41
CA ALA A 226 89.51 62.63 -33.01
C ALA A 226 89.37 61.41 -32.07
N GLY A 227 90.47 60.98 -31.44
CA GLY A 227 90.46 59.92 -30.44
C GLY A 227 89.57 60.26 -29.23
N ALA A 228 89.66 61.48 -28.71
CA ALA A 228 88.82 61.93 -27.60
C ALA A 228 87.32 61.95 -27.95
N VAL A 229 86.95 62.38 -29.17
CA VAL A 229 85.55 62.36 -29.65
C VAL A 229 85.02 60.93 -29.74
N VAL A 230 85.81 59.99 -30.29
CA VAL A 230 85.43 58.57 -30.34
C VAL A 230 85.28 57.98 -28.93
N LEU A 231 86.16 58.34 -27.99
CA LEU A 231 86.10 57.88 -26.60
C LEU A 231 84.85 58.41 -25.88
N ILE A 232 84.48 59.68 -26.10
CA ILE A 232 83.25 60.29 -25.58
C ILE A 232 81.99 59.61 -26.13
N LEU A 233 81.95 59.31 -27.44
CA LEU A 233 80.83 58.60 -28.06
C LEU A 233 80.70 57.16 -27.54
N ALA A 234 81.82 56.46 -27.33
CA ALA A 234 81.83 55.15 -26.71
C ALA A 234 81.33 55.20 -25.25
N LEU A 235 81.74 56.22 -24.47
CA LEU A 235 81.24 56.43 -23.12
C LEU A 235 79.72 56.67 -23.11
N LEU A 236 79.22 57.52 -24.00
CA LEU A 236 77.79 57.79 -24.18
C LEU A 236 77.01 56.51 -24.47
N TYR A 237 77.49 55.67 -25.40
CA TYR A 237 76.84 54.40 -25.74
C TYR A 237 76.81 53.40 -24.57
N ILE A 238 77.85 53.39 -23.72
CA ILE A 238 77.92 52.54 -22.51
C ILE A 238 77.01 53.06 -21.39
N VAL A 239 76.88 54.39 -21.25
CA VAL A 239 76.06 55.06 -20.22
C VAL A 239 74.58 55.13 -20.61
N LEU A 240 74.22 54.92 -21.88
CA LEU A 240 72.83 54.89 -22.35
C LEU A 240 72.00 53.82 -21.61
N PRO A 241 70.98 54.21 -20.81
CA PRO A 241 70.27 53.28 -19.95
C PRO A 241 69.37 52.33 -20.76
N LYS A 242 69.46 51.03 -20.47
CA LYS A 242 68.66 49.98 -21.13
C LYS A 242 67.49 49.56 -20.25
N ALA A 243 66.30 50.04 -20.57
CA ALA A 243 65.07 49.59 -19.92
C ALA A 243 64.75 48.13 -20.32
N LYS A 244 64.31 47.32 -19.36
CA LYS A 244 63.64 46.04 -19.60
C LYS A 244 62.26 46.10 -18.94
N ALA A 245 61.21 45.91 -19.74
CA ALA A 245 59.85 45.73 -19.23
C ALA A 245 59.54 44.24 -19.14
N THR A 246 59.02 43.79 -18.01
CA THR A 246 58.52 42.44 -17.78
C THR A 246 57.07 42.54 -17.34
N VAL A 247 56.15 42.05 -18.16
CA VAL A 247 54.72 41.99 -17.83
C VAL A 247 54.47 40.67 -17.10
N SER A 248 53.94 40.76 -15.88
CA SER A 248 53.53 39.61 -15.06
C SER A 248 52.02 39.59 -14.96
N VAL A 249 51.38 38.52 -15.44
CA VAL A 249 49.95 38.27 -15.22
C VAL A 249 49.80 37.52 -13.90
N VAL A 250 49.04 38.08 -12.97
CA VAL A 250 48.67 37.43 -11.71
C VAL A 250 47.21 36.98 -11.82
N SER A 251 46.96 35.69 -11.63
CA SER A 251 45.62 35.12 -11.66
C SER A 251 45.09 34.94 -10.24
N GLU A 252 44.01 35.63 -9.90
CA GLU A 252 43.29 35.40 -8.65
C GLU A 252 42.32 34.19 -8.80
N PRO A 253 42.10 33.39 -7.75
CA PRO A 253 41.21 32.23 -7.81
C PRO A 253 39.74 32.65 -7.85
N PHE A 254 39.15 32.70 -9.05
CA PHE A 254 37.74 33.00 -9.25
C PHE A 254 36.84 31.80 -8.91
N THR A 255 36.04 31.92 -7.86
CA THR A 255 34.98 30.97 -7.49
C THR A 255 33.61 31.51 -7.91
N SER A 256 32.91 30.79 -8.79
CA SER A 256 31.51 31.10 -9.15
C SER A 256 30.56 30.07 -8.54
N THR A 257 29.53 30.55 -7.86
CA THR A 257 28.40 29.74 -7.35
C THR A 257 27.16 30.06 -8.17
N ALA A 258 26.41 29.04 -8.58
CA ALA A 258 25.16 29.19 -9.33
C ALA A 258 24.05 28.40 -8.64
N ASP A 259 22.91 29.05 -8.41
CA ASP A 259 21.74 28.44 -7.78
C ASP A 259 20.93 27.65 -8.81
N ILE A 260 20.93 26.32 -8.67
CA ILE A 260 20.24 25.40 -9.60
C ILE A 260 18.93 24.94 -8.97
N THR A 261 17.82 25.15 -9.68
CA THR A 261 16.49 24.74 -9.24
C THR A 261 16.17 23.31 -9.70
N VAL A 262 15.76 22.44 -8.77
CA VAL A 262 15.32 21.08 -9.09
C VAL A 262 13.79 21.08 -9.24
N ASN A 263 13.29 20.80 -10.44
CA ASN A 263 11.85 20.78 -10.74
C ASN A 263 11.40 19.37 -11.16
N LYS A 264 10.42 18.81 -10.45
CA LYS A 264 9.85 17.48 -10.73
C LYS A 264 9.01 17.38 -12.01
N ASP A 265 8.53 18.52 -12.52
CA ASP A 265 7.63 18.59 -13.67
C ASP A 265 8.37 19.03 -14.97
N ALA A 266 9.69 19.27 -14.88
CA ALA A 266 10.51 19.62 -16.04
C ALA A 266 10.81 18.38 -16.91
N SER A 267 10.61 18.51 -18.22
CA SER A 267 10.84 17.44 -19.21
C SER A 267 12.30 17.32 -19.68
N GLY A 268 13.19 18.21 -19.23
CA GLY A 268 14.59 18.28 -19.60
C GLY A 268 15.33 19.35 -18.80
N VAL A 269 16.63 19.54 -19.10
CA VAL A 269 17.45 20.59 -18.49
C VAL A 269 17.22 21.92 -19.22
N ASP A 270 16.92 22.97 -18.46
CA ASP A 270 16.79 24.34 -18.94
C ASP A 270 17.95 25.20 -18.43
N ASN A 271 18.90 25.49 -19.32
CA ASN A 271 20.07 26.33 -19.03
C ASN A 271 19.72 27.83 -18.91
N GLY A 272 18.56 28.28 -19.40
CA GLY A 272 18.13 29.67 -19.29
C GLY A 272 17.53 29.97 -17.92
N ASN A 273 16.72 29.04 -17.39
CA ASN A 273 16.09 29.13 -16.07
C ASN A 273 16.84 28.34 -14.98
N MET A 274 18.10 27.93 -15.24
CA MET A 274 18.94 27.12 -14.36
C MET A 274 18.19 25.96 -13.67
N THR A 275 17.34 25.27 -14.42
CA THR A 275 16.39 24.27 -13.90
C THR A 275 16.73 22.88 -14.41
N ILE A 276 16.78 21.90 -13.51
CA ILE A 276 17.06 20.49 -13.83
C ILE A 276 15.89 19.58 -13.43
N PRO A 277 15.64 18.48 -14.17
CA PRO A 277 14.55 17.56 -13.87
C PRO A 277 14.86 16.74 -12.61
N GLY A 278 13.98 16.85 -11.61
CA GLY A 278 14.06 16.09 -10.37
C GLY A 278 13.17 14.84 -10.39
N LYS A 279 13.58 13.76 -9.73
CA LYS A 279 12.72 12.60 -9.46
C LYS A 279 12.46 12.50 -7.96
N LEU A 280 11.20 12.63 -7.55
CA LEU A 280 10.79 12.28 -6.19
C LEU A 280 10.95 10.76 -6.00
N ILE A 281 11.74 10.38 -5.00
CA ILE A 281 11.82 9.01 -4.50
C ILE A 281 11.00 8.97 -3.21
N GLY A 282 9.79 8.43 -3.30
CA GLY A 282 9.01 8.12 -2.11
C GLY A 282 9.64 6.96 -1.35
N LYS A 283 9.72 7.09 -0.02
CA LYS A 283 9.95 5.97 0.89
C LYS A 283 8.64 5.74 1.65
N GLU A 284 8.07 4.55 1.50
CA GLU A 284 6.94 4.12 2.32
C GLU A 284 7.51 3.42 3.58
N GLU A 285 6.89 3.67 4.73
CA GLU A 285 7.23 3.05 6.01
C GLU A 285 5.94 2.50 6.63
N GLU A 286 5.94 1.21 6.99
CA GLU A 286 4.79 0.54 7.57
C GLU A 286 4.92 0.50 9.10
N LEU A 287 3.84 0.84 9.81
CA LEU A 287 3.82 1.03 11.26
C LEU A 287 2.69 0.19 11.89
N GLU A 288 3.04 -0.98 12.40
CA GLU A 288 2.11 -1.80 13.19
C GLU A 288 1.98 -1.25 14.62
N LYS A 289 0.74 -1.12 15.11
CA LYS A 289 0.43 -0.79 16.51
C LYS A 289 -0.70 -1.71 17.00
N PRO A 290 -0.54 -2.42 18.13
CA PRO A 290 -1.63 -3.21 18.71
C PRO A 290 -2.72 -2.29 19.27
N PHE A 291 -3.97 -2.50 18.85
CA PHE A 291 -5.14 -1.81 19.39
C PHE A 291 -6.16 -2.80 19.94
N ALA A 292 -6.93 -2.38 20.96
CA ALA A 292 -7.99 -3.19 21.52
C ALA A 292 -9.28 -3.05 20.69
N ALA A 293 -9.76 -4.16 20.13
CA ALA A 293 -11.06 -4.20 19.46
C ALA A 293 -12.19 -3.82 20.44
N SER A 294 -13.02 -2.83 20.06
CA SER A 294 -14.13 -2.32 20.88
C SER A 294 -15.47 -2.95 20.53
N GLY A 295 -15.61 -3.48 19.30
CA GLY A 295 -16.82 -4.18 18.87
C GLY A 295 -17.06 -5.48 19.64
N GLN A 296 -18.34 -5.83 19.79
CA GLN A 296 -18.79 -7.07 20.40
C GLN A 296 -19.80 -7.76 19.49
N LYS A 297 -19.74 -9.09 19.44
CA LYS A 297 -20.66 -9.92 18.66
C LYS A 297 -21.07 -11.15 19.46
N ASN A 298 -22.38 -11.35 19.62
CA ASN A 298 -22.91 -12.59 20.17
C ASN A 298 -22.85 -13.68 19.09
N ILE A 299 -22.12 -14.76 19.37
CA ILE A 299 -21.96 -15.95 18.52
C ILE A 299 -22.46 -17.23 19.22
N GLY A 300 -23.28 -17.07 20.27
CA GLY A 300 -23.92 -18.19 20.97
C GLY A 300 -25.06 -18.81 20.16
N GLU A 301 -25.91 -19.56 20.84
CA GLU A 301 -27.01 -20.30 20.21
C GLU A 301 -28.35 -19.56 20.27
N LYS A 302 -29.29 -20.01 19.44
CA LYS A 302 -30.65 -19.50 19.33
C LYS A 302 -31.61 -20.43 20.05
N ALA A 303 -32.50 -19.86 20.86
CA ALA A 303 -33.53 -20.62 21.52
C ALA A 303 -34.46 -21.29 20.51
N LYS A 304 -34.81 -22.54 20.79
CA LYS A 304 -35.65 -23.41 19.97
C LYS A 304 -36.79 -23.95 20.82
N GLY A 305 -37.83 -24.38 20.13
CA GLY A 305 -38.94 -25.10 20.76
C GLY A 305 -40.09 -25.29 19.80
N LYS A 306 -41.29 -25.42 20.37
CA LYS A 306 -42.50 -25.83 19.67
C LYS A 306 -43.65 -24.90 20.00
N VAL A 307 -44.31 -24.40 18.96
CA VAL A 307 -45.56 -23.64 19.03
C VAL A 307 -46.65 -24.48 18.39
N THR A 308 -47.67 -24.85 19.16
CA THR A 308 -48.89 -25.43 18.61
C THR A 308 -49.73 -24.28 18.04
N VAL A 309 -50.07 -24.33 16.76
CA VAL A 309 -50.94 -23.36 16.09
C VAL A 309 -52.37 -23.87 16.10
N TYR A 310 -53.30 -22.96 16.38
CA TYR A 310 -54.73 -23.19 16.43
C TYR A 310 -55.41 -22.40 15.31
N ASN A 311 -56.15 -23.10 14.46
CA ASN A 311 -56.97 -22.54 13.39
C ASN A 311 -58.44 -22.49 13.86
N ASN A 312 -58.94 -21.28 14.11
CA ASN A 312 -60.35 -20.97 14.35
C ASN A 312 -60.99 -20.18 13.19
N TRP A 313 -60.32 -20.09 12.04
CA TRP A 313 -60.82 -19.32 10.88
C TRP A 313 -61.83 -20.12 10.04
N GLY A 314 -61.64 -21.43 9.93
CA GLY A 314 -62.62 -22.30 9.28
C GLY A 314 -62.19 -23.75 9.09
N GLU A 315 -63.05 -24.51 8.41
CA GLU A 315 -62.90 -25.95 8.11
C GLU A 315 -61.85 -26.24 7.02
N PHE A 316 -61.29 -25.21 6.40
CA PHE A 316 -60.22 -25.33 5.40
C PHE A 316 -58.82 -25.38 6.06
N PRO A 317 -57.92 -26.26 5.59
CA PRO A 317 -56.55 -26.31 6.07
C PRO A 317 -55.74 -25.11 5.57
N ILE A 318 -54.80 -24.63 6.39
CA ILE A 318 -53.98 -23.45 6.11
C ILE A 318 -52.50 -23.86 6.15
N SER A 319 -51.79 -23.65 5.04
CA SER A 319 -50.36 -23.92 4.94
C SER A 319 -49.54 -22.72 5.41
N LEU A 320 -48.73 -22.92 6.45
CA LEU A 320 -47.74 -21.96 6.92
C LEU A 320 -46.38 -22.33 6.30
N PRO A 321 -45.77 -21.46 5.47
CA PRO A 321 -44.46 -21.74 4.88
C PRO A 321 -43.35 -21.76 5.95
N THR A 322 -42.19 -22.32 5.58
CA THR A 322 -40.96 -22.08 6.35
C THR A 322 -40.62 -20.59 6.33
N GLY A 323 -40.05 -20.04 7.41
CA GLY A 323 -39.88 -18.60 7.56
C GLY A 323 -41.08 -17.84 8.15
N THR A 324 -42.17 -18.53 8.51
CA THR A 324 -43.32 -17.90 9.19
C THR A 324 -42.91 -17.36 10.57
N LYS A 325 -43.22 -16.09 10.83
CA LYS A 325 -42.87 -15.41 12.08
C LYS A 325 -43.95 -15.53 13.15
N PHE A 326 -43.50 -15.71 14.39
CA PHE A 326 -44.29 -15.77 15.62
C PHE A 326 -43.71 -14.78 16.63
N SER A 327 -44.56 -13.93 17.22
CA SER A 327 -44.17 -12.99 18.27
C SER A 327 -44.94 -13.28 19.55
N GLY A 328 -44.23 -13.48 20.67
CA GLY A 328 -44.83 -13.90 21.94
C GLY A 328 -43.79 -13.99 23.05
N GLY A 329 -44.23 -13.87 24.31
CA GLY A 329 -43.34 -13.94 25.50
C GLY A 329 -42.23 -12.88 25.56
N GLY A 330 -42.27 -11.84 24.72
CA GLY A 330 -41.22 -10.82 24.59
C GLY A 330 -40.16 -11.08 23.52
N ALA A 331 -40.27 -12.19 22.75
CA ALA A 331 -39.31 -12.55 21.71
C ALA A 331 -39.98 -12.85 20.35
N GLU A 332 -39.18 -12.82 19.27
CA GLU A 332 -39.58 -13.29 17.94
C GLU A 332 -38.96 -14.65 17.61
N PHE A 333 -39.75 -15.52 16.97
CA PHE A 333 -39.36 -16.83 16.48
C PHE A 333 -39.81 -17.04 15.04
N VAL A 334 -39.17 -17.97 14.35
CA VAL A 334 -39.37 -18.27 12.93
C VAL A 334 -39.55 -19.77 12.75
N SER A 335 -40.52 -20.22 11.94
CA SER A 335 -40.69 -21.65 11.63
C SER A 335 -39.49 -22.20 10.87
N THR A 336 -38.96 -23.34 11.32
CA THR A 336 -37.82 -24.02 10.67
C THR A 336 -38.25 -24.92 9.51
N ALA A 337 -39.56 -25.16 9.36
CA ALA A 337 -40.17 -25.97 8.32
C ALA A 337 -41.54 -25.39 7.93
N ALA A 338 -42.07 -25.80 6.78
CA ALA A 338 -43.46 -25.55 6.42
C ALA A 338 -44.38 -26.54 7.15
N VAL A 339 -45.56 -26.09 7.59
CA VAL A 339 -46.54 -26.89 8.32
C VAL A 339 -47.95 -26.54 7.86
N THR A 340 -48.75 -27.54 7.51
CA THR A 340 -50.17 -27.37 7.22
C THR A 340 -50.97 -27.56 8.49
N VAL A 341 -51.64 -26.51 8.96
CA VAL A 341 -52.61 -26.58 10.05
C VAL A 341 -53.94 -27.09 9.48
N PRO A 342 -54.57 -28.13 10.04
CA PRO A 342 -55.90 -28.56 9.64
C PRO A 342 -56.96 -27.46 9.77
N GLY A 343 -58.10 -27.66 9.11
CA GLY A 343 -59.32 -26.92 9.42
C GLY A 343 -59.86 -27.25 10.81
N ALA A 344 -60.68 -26.36 11.36
CA ALA A 344 -61.54 -26.69 12.49
C ALA A 344 -62.65 -27.69 12.07
N GLN A 345 -63.25 -28.36 13.05
CA GLN A 345 -64.27 -29.40 12.87
C GLN A 345 -65.44 -29.19 13.85
N ASP A 346 -66.54 -29.90 13.59
CA ASP A 346 -67.76 -29.89 14.41
C ASP A 346 -68.32 -28.46 14.60
N SER A 347 -68.68 -27.83 13.49
CA SER A 347 -69.19 -26.45 13.48
C SER A 347 -70.63 -26.35 14.00
N TYR A 348 -70.89 -25.32 14.80
CA TYR A 348 -72.20 -25.02 15.38
C TYR A 348 -72.45 -23.51 15.37
N ARG A 349 -73.68 -23.07 15.66
CA ARG A 349 -74.01 -21.65 15.82
C ARG A 349 -74.29 -21.30 17.28
N ASP A 350 -73.72 -20.20 17.74
CA ASP A 350 -74.03 -19.66 19.06
C ASP A 350 -75.42 -18.98 19.11
N ALA A 351 -75.84 -18.54 20.29
CA ALA A 351 -77.15 -17.90 20.50
C ALA A 351 -77.33 -16.57 19.74
N ASN A 352 -76.25 -15.99 19.21
CA ASN A 352 -76.25 -14.78 18.38
C ASN A 352 -76.15 -15.12 16.87
N GLY A 353 -76.08 -16.41 16.53
CA GLY A 353 -76.00 -16.91 15.15
C GLY A 353 -74.58 -17.02 14.58
N ASN A 354 -73.53 -16.66 15.33
CA ASN A 354 -72.15 -16.74 14.82
C ASN A 354 -71.71 -18.20 14.69
N LEU A 355 -70.89 -18.49 13.68
CA LEU A 355 -70.29 -19.81 13.51
C LEU A 355 -69.14 -20.01 14.51
N GLN A 356 -69.16 -21.14 15.21
CA GLN A 356 -68.17 -21.58 16.19
C GLN A 356 -67.81 -23.04 15.91
N TYR A 357 -66.70 -23.54 16.45
CA TYR A 357 -66.23 -24.92 16.22
C TYR A 357 -66.00 -25.64 17.56
N HIS A 358 -66.41 -26.91 17.65
CA HIS A 358 -66.15 -27.71 18.86
C HIS A 358 -64.69 -28.19 18.92
N THR A 359 -64.11 -28.49 17.75
CA THR A 359 -62.76 -29.05 17.62
C THR A 359 -61.89 -28.10 16.78
N LEU A 360 -60.91 -27.44 17.41
CA LEU A 360 -59.98 -26.53 16.72
C LEU A 360 -58.96 -27.30 15.87
N GLY A 361 -58.72 -26.83 14.65
CA GLY A 361 -57.65 -27.38 13.80
C GLY A 361 -56.29 -27.06 14.40
N THR A 362 -55.46 -28.08 14.67
CA THR A 362 -54.17 -27.89 15.37
C THR A 362 -53.00 -28.56 14.66
N ALA A 363 -51.83 -27.92 14.70
CA ALA A 363 -50.57 -28.49 14.26
C ALA A 363 -49.39 -27.91 15.06
N ASP A 364 -48.38 -28.76 15.31
CA ASP A 364 -47.14 -28.35 15.98
C ASP A 364 -46.12 -27.79 14.98
N VAL A 365 -45.62 -26.60 15.25
CA VAL A 365 -44.58 -25.92 14.46
C VAL A 365 -43.30 -25.86 15.29
N ASN A 366 -42.21 -26.42 14.75
CA ASN A 366 -40.87 -26.22 15.32
C ASN A 366 -40.38 -24.82 14.94
N VAL A 367 -39.93 -24.06 15.94
CA VAL A 367 -39.51 -22.66 15.78
C VAL A 367 -38.14 -22.40 16.39
N GLU A 368 -37.44 -21.42 15.82
CA GLU A 368 -36.12 -20.94 16.27
C GLU A 368 -36.15 -19.41 16.41
N ALA A 369 -35.51 -18.87 17.46
CA ALA A 369 -35.51 -17.44 17.75
C ALA A 369 -34.87 -16.61 16.62
N THR A 370 -35.42 -15.43 16.32
CA THR A 370 -34.84 -14.48 15.36
C THR A 370 -33.44 -14.04 15.82
N SER A 371 -33.29 -13.74 17.11
CA SER A 371 -32.05 -13.25 17.74
C SER A 371 -31.28 -14.38 18.46
N VAL A 372 -29.95 -14.38 18.30
CA VAL A 372 -29.02 -15.20 19.10
C VAL A 372 -29.03 -14.72 20.55
N GLY A 373 -29.00 -15.64 21.53
CA GLY A 373 -28.88 -15.29 22.96
C GLY A 373 -30.00 -15.78 23.87
N GLU A 374 -29.77 -15.61 25.17
CA GLU A 374 -30.64 -16.11 26.25
C GLU A 374 -32.01 -15.43 26.30
N GLN A 375 -32.16 -14.23 25.72
CA GLN A 375 -33.46 -13.55 25.61
C GLN A 375 -34.49 -14.31 24.75
N GLY A 376 -34.07 -15.34 24.00
CA GLY A 376 -35.00 -16.27 23.34
C GLY A 376 -35.57 -17.35 24.27
N ASN A 377 -35.00 -17.54 25.46
CA ASN A 377 -35.46 -18.55 26.42
C ASN A 377 -36.68 -18.02 27.20
N ILE A 378 -37.88 -18.32 26.72
CA ILE A 378 -39.14 -17.83 27.29
C ILE A 378 -40.00 -18.94 27.87
N GLY A 379 -40.83 -18.59 28.85
CA GLY A 379 -41.85 -19.48 29.42
C GLY A 379 -42.98 -19.82 28.44
N PRO A 380 -43.85 -20.80 28.79
CA PRO A 380 -45.07 -21.12 28.05
C PRO A 380 -45.87 -19.85 27.74
N SER A 381 -46.06 -19.55 26.45
CA SER A 381 -46.54 -18.26 25.97
C SER A 381 -47.59 -18.40 24.87
N ASN A 382 -48.44 -17.38 24.73
CA ASN A 382 -49.26 -17.19 23.53
C ASN A 382 -48.47 -16.39 22.49
N PHE A 383 -48.70 -16.65 21.20
CA PHE A 383 -47.98 -16.07 20.07
C PHE A 383 -48.94 -15.56 19.00
N THR A 384 -48.65 -14.36 18.50
CA THR A 384 -49.28 -13.81 17.29
C THR A 384 -48.45 -14.16 16.07
N ILE A 385 -49.09 -14.68 15.01
CA ILE A 385 -48.41 -14.99 13.74
C ILE A 385 -48.27 -13.69 12.94
N THR A 386 -47.08 -13.08 12.93
CA THR A 386 -46.91 -11.73 12.35
C THR A 386 -46.75 -11.71 10.83
N THR A 387 -46.56 -12.87 10.18
CA THR A 387 -46.48 -13.01 8.72
C THR A 387 -47.85 -12.98 8.03
N ILE A 388 -48.95 -13.34 8.73
CA ILE A 388 -50.30 -13.38 8.14
C ILE A 388 -51.05 -12.06 8.32
N PRO A 389 -52.01 -11.70 7.44
CA PRO A 389 -52.82 -10.49 7.56
C PRO A 389 -53.48 -10.30 8.93
N LYS A 390 -53.51 -9.06 9.43
CA LYS A 390 -53.99 -8.73 10.78
C LYS A 390 -55.41 -9.22 11.10
N VAL A 391 -56.28 -9.34 10.10
CA VAL A 391 -57.64 -9.91 10.26
C VAL A 391 -57.60 -11.39 10.63
N GLN A 392 -56.65 -12.16 10.07
CA GLN A 392 -56.48 -13.59 10.35
C GLN A 392 -55.83 -13.85 11.72
N GLN A 393 -55.01 -12.93 12.23
CA GLN A 393 -54.34 -13.04 13.54
C GLN A 393 -55.31 -13.17 14.73
N THR A 394 -56.56 -12.74 14.57
CA THR A 394 -57.64 -12.93 15.57
C THR A 394 -58.08 -14.38 15.70
N TRP A 395 -57.91 -15.19 14.64
CA TRP A 395 -58.46 -16.55 14.53
C TRP A 395 -57.37 -17.62 14.35
N LEU A 396 -56.18 -17.23 13.88
CA LEU A 396 -54.98 -18.07 13.84
C LEU A 396 -54.02 -17.61 14.93
N THR A 397 -53.91 -18.42 15.98
CA THR A 397 -53.10 -18.11 17.17
C THR A 397 -52.10 -19.23 17.43
N GLY A 398 -50.92 -18.89 17.95
CA GLY A 398 -49.94 -19.85 18.43
C GLY A 398 -49.93 -19.93 19.94
N LYS A 399 -49.57 -21.09 20.51
CA LYS A 399 -49.29 -21.25 21.93
C LYS A 399 -48.18 -22.27 22.14
N SER A 400 -47.24 -22.01 23.05
CA SER A 400 -46.33 -23.04 23.55
C SER A 400 -46.81 -23.53 24.91
N ALA A 401 -46.92 -24.85 25.07
CA ALA A 401 -47.08 -25.49 26.38
C ALA A 401 -45.73 -25.71 27.08
N ALA A 402 -44.66 -25.82 26.29
CA ALA A 402 -43.28 -25.92 26.77
C ALA A 402 -42.57 -24.56 26.77
N THR A 403 -41.46 -24.50 27.52
CA THR A 403 -40.47 -23.43 27.46
C THR A 403 -39.72 -23.46 26.13
N MET A 404 -39.33 -22.28 25.63
CA MET A 404 -38.28 -22.17 24.60
C MET A 404 -36.92 -22.22 25.29
N THR A 405 -35.97 -23.00 24.75
CA THR A 405 -34.68 -23.27 25.41
C THR A 405 -33.53 -23.38 24.40
N GLY A 406 -32.28 -23.32 24.88
CA GLY A 406 -31.08 -23.42 24.02
C GLY A 406 -30.60 -22.10 23.42
N GLY A 407 -31.19 -20.96 23.81
CA GLY A 407 -30.57 -19.66 23.59
C GLY A 407 -29.41 -19.48 24.56
N SER A 408 -28.23 -19.11 24.06
CA SER A 408 -27.03 -18.93 24.90
C SER A 408 -26.24 -17.70 24.48
N ASN A 409 -25.63 -17.01 25.44
CA ASN A 409 -24.81 -15.83 25.17
C ASN A 409 -23.33 -16.21 25.10
N ASN A 410 -22.69 -16.00 23.94
CA ASN A 410 -21.24 -16.11 23.77
C ASN A 410 -20.74 -14.85 23.07
N ILE A 411 -20.32 -13.86 23.85
CA ILE A 411 -19.92 -12.54 23.35
C ILE A 411 -18.41 -12.53 23.07
N VAL A 412 -18.05 -12.54 21.80
CA VAL A 412 -16.65 -12.34 21.37
C VAL A 412 -16.40 -10.88 21.01
N LYS A 413 -15.18 -10.41 21.26
CA LYS A 413 -14.73 -9.12 20.72
C LYS A 413 -14.49 -9.25 19.21
N VAL A 414 -14.88 -8.24 18.46
CA VAL A 414 -14.67 -8.12 17.01
C VAL A 414 -14.19 -6.72 16.68
N VAL A 415 -13.31 -6.58 15.70
CA VAL A 415 -12.86 -5.27 15.22
C VAL A 415 -14.06 -4.53 14.62
N ALA A 416 -14.37 -3.34 15.13
CA ALA A 416 -15.46 -2.49 14.65
C ALA A 416 -14.96 -1.47 13.60
N ASP A 417 -15.87 -0.92 12.80
CA ASP A 417 -15.57 0.18 11.86
C ASP A 417 -15.01 1.44 12.54
N LYS A 418 -15.27 1.61 13.85
CA LYS A 418 -14.64 2.66 14.66
C LYS A 418 -13.15 2.37 14.87
N ASP A 419 -12.81 1.12 15.17
CA ASP A 419 -11.44 0.69 15.42
C ASP A 419 -10.62 0.78 14.12
N LEU A 420 -11.21 0.37 12.98
CA LEU A 420 -10.64 0.52 11.63
C LEU A 420 -10.47 1.97 11.14
N LYS A 421 -11.10 2.94 11.83
CA LYS A 421 -10.87 4.37 11.60
C LYS A 421 -9.76 4.90 12.51
N ALA A 422 -9.81 4.55 13.79
CA ALA A 422 -8.77 4.92 14.76
C ALA A 422 -7.38 4.32 14.42
N ALA A 423 -7.34 3.19 13.69
CA ALA A 423 -6.10 2.59 13.19
C ALA A 423 -5.55 3.22 11.88
N LYS A 424 -6.10 4.37 11.44
CA LYS A 424 -5.64 5.13 10.26
C LYS A 424 -5.11 6.53 10.61
N GLU A 425 -5.02 6.83 11.90
CA GLU A 425 -4.51 8.08 12.49
C GLU A 425 -3.24 7.78 13.33
#